data_AF-A0A210QX11-F1
#
_entry.id   AF-A0A210QX11-F1
#
_cell.length_a   1.000
_cell.length_b   1.000
_cell.length_c   1.000
_cell.angle_alpha   90.00
_cell.angle_beta   90.00
_cell.angle_gamma   90.00
#
_symmetry.space_group_name_H-M   'P 1'
#
loop_
_entity.id
_entity.type
_entity.pdbx_description
1 polymer ?
#
loop_
_entity_poly.entity_id
_entity_poly.type
_entity_poly.pdbx_seq_one_letter_code
_entity_poly.pdbx_strand_id
1 'polypeptide(L)' 'MAESSGVLALATLLTTLALGAGAGFRCNPPSTTTETIYDYVLPDILGQRNISLSAYKGKVVNIMNVATY' A
#
# COMPACT_ATOMS: atom_id res chain seq x y z
N MET A 1 17.85 -48.17 -1.53
CA MET A 1 17.12 -47.29 -2.47
C MET A 1 15.99 -46.61 -1.70
N ALA A 2 16.27 -45.48 -1.04
CA ALA A 2 15.28 -44.77 -0.23
C ALA A 2 15.61 -43.27 -0.17
N GLU A 3 15.59 -42.60 -1.33
CA GLU A 3 15.80 -41.14 -1.41
C GLU A 3 14.78 -40.41 -2.29
N SER A 4 13.81 -41.14 -2.87
CA SER A 4 12.89 -40.56 -3.87
C SER A 4 11.71 -39.79 -3.28
N SER A 5 11.38 -39.94 -1.99
CA SER A 5 10.14 -39.40 -1.42
C SER A 5 10.22 -37.91 -1.04
N GLY A 6 11.41 -37.40 -0.71
CA GLY A 6 11.59 -36.01 -0.26
C GLY A 6 11.50 -34.96 -1.38
N VAL A 7 11.99 -35.31 -2.57
CA VAL A 7 12.00 -34.42 -3.74
C VAL A 7 10.58 -34.20 -4.28
N LEU A 8 9.74 -35.24 -4.25
CA LEU A 8 8.34 -35.16 -4.66
C LEU A 8 7.52 -34.24 -3.75
N ALA A 9 7.75 -34.29 -2.43
CA ALA A 9 7.06 -33.44 -1.46
C ALA A 9 7.41 -31.94 -1.65
N LEU A 10 8.67 -31.64 -1.94
CA LEU A 10 9.12 -30.27 -2.21
C LEU A 10 8.53 -29.74 -3.52
N ALA A 11 8.50 -30.56 -4.58
CA ALA A 11 7.91 -30.18 -5.86
C ALA A 11 6.40 -29.91 -5.76
N THR A 12 5.67 -30.68 -4.95
CA THR A 12 4.25 -30.44 -4.67
C THR A 12 4.01 -29.16 -3.87
N LEU A 13 4.89 -28.83 -2.92
CA LEU A 13 4.78 -27.60 -2.14
C LEU A 13 4.99 -26.36 -3.02
N LEU A 14 6.02 -26.36 -3.87
CA LEU A 14 6.29 -25.26 -4.81
C LEU A 14 5.17 -25.06 -5.84
N THR A 15 4.57 -26.14 -6.34
CA THR A 15 3.48 -26.04 -7.31
C THR A 15 2.18 -25.53 -6.69
N THR A 16 1.87 -25.90 -5.44
CA THR A 16 0.70 -25.34 -4.72
C THR A 16 0.84 -23.85 -4.42
N LEU A 17 2.06 -23.35 -4.16
CA LEU A 17 2.29 -21.93 -3.90
C LEU A 17 2.15 -21.07 -5.17
N ALA A 18 2.52 -21.61 -6.34
CA ALA A 18 2.38 -20.92 -7.62
C ALA A 18 0.92 -20.78 -8.09
N LEU A 19 0.02 -21.68 -7.67
CA LEU A 19 -1.41 -21.59 -7.99
C LEU A 19 -2.20 -20.65 -7.05
N GLY A 20 -1.57 -20.12 -6.00
CA GLY A 20 -2.14 -19.13 -5.09
C GLY A 20 -2.23 -17.70 -5.67
N ALA A 21 -1.78 -17.47 -6.91
CA ALA A 21 -1.83 -16.17 -7.58
C ALA A 21 -3.23 -15.79 -8.13
N GLY A 22 -4.29 -16.49 -7.69
CA GLY A 22 -5.67 -16.30 -8.15
C GLY A 22 -6.52 -15.33 -7.31
N ALA A 23 -6.04 -14.89 -6.14
CA ALA A 23 -6.65 -13.75 -5.47
C ALA A 23 -6.17 -12.48 -6.21
N GLY A 24 -6.96 -12.05 -7.19
CA GLY A 24 -6.66 -10.89 -8.03
C GLY A 24 -6.46 -9.62 -7.19
N PHE A 25 -5.22 -9.39 -6.75
CA PHE A 25 -4.78 -8.10 -6.26
C PHE A 25 -4.87 -7.14 -7.44
N ARG A 26 -5.93 -6.32 -7.46
CA ARG A 26 -6.02 -5.21 -8.40
C ARG A 26 -5.07 -4.13 -7.92
N CYS A 27 -3.87 -4.09 -8.50
CA CYS A 27 -3.00 -2.93 -8.38
C CYS A 27 -3.79 -1.71 -8.86
N ASN A 28 -4.00 -0.73 -7.99
CA ASN A 28 -4.51 0.58 -8.40
C ASN A 28 -3.30 1.44 -8.72
N PRO A 29 -2.89 1.56 -10.00
CA PRO A 29 -1.79 2.43 -10.34
C PRO A 29 -2.16 3.87 -9.93
N PRO A 30 -1.19 4.66 -9.44
CA PRO A 30 -1.44 6.08 -9.18
C PRO A 30 -1.96 6.73 -10.47
N SER A 31 -2.88 7.69 -10.30
CA SER A 31 -3.38 8.51 -11.42
C SER A 31 -2.20 9.06 -12.23
N THR A 32 -2.36 9.21 -13.54
CA THR A 32 -1.37 9.87 -14.41
C THR A 32 -1.27 11.37 -14.15
N THR A 33 -2.06 11.91 -13.22
CA THR A 33 -1.97 13.28 -12.74
C THR A 33 -0.65 13.50 -12.01
N THR A 34 0.05 14.59 -12.36
CA THR A 34 1.28 15.03 -11.67
C THR A 34 1.00 15.51 -10.24
N GLU A 35 -0.25 15.83 -9.92
CA GLU A 35 -0.65 16.32 -8.61
C GLU A 35 -0.72 15.20 -7.58
N THR A 36 -0.08 15.44 -6.46
CA THR A 36 -0.08 14.58 -5.28
C THR A 36 -0.60 15.36 -4.08
N ILE A 37 -0.93 14.65 -3.00
CA ILE A 37 -1.30 15.32 -1.75
C ILE A 37 -0.19 16.22 -1.21
N TYR A 38 1.06 16.00 -1.62
CA TYR A 38 2.23 16.74 -1.13
C TYR A 38 2.34 18.16 -1.67
N ASP A 39 1.56 18.49 -2.70
CA ASP A 39 1.56 19.80 -3.35
C ASP A 39 0.66 20.81 -2.62
N TYR A 40 -0.09 20.35 -1.60
CA TYR A 40 -1.03 21.16 -0.85
C TYR A 40 -0.45 21.72 0.45
N VAL A 41 -0.94 22.90 0.81
CA VAL A 41 -0.64 23.59 2.08
C VAL A 41 -1.96 23.93 2.76
N LEU A 42 -2.08 23.57 4.03
CA LEU A 42 -3.29 23.73 4.82
C LEU A 42 -2.99 24.58 6.06
N PRO A 43 -3.85 25.53 6.45
CA PRO A 43 -3.73 26.17 7.75
C PRO A 43 -3.98 25.15 8.86
N ASP A 44 -3.31 25.31 9.99
CA ASP A 44 -3.62 24.51 11.17
C ASP A 44 -4.95 24.92 11.82
N ILE A 45 -5.41 24.10 12.77
CA ILE A 45 -6.71 24.30 13.43
C ILE A 45 -6.82 25.64 14.18
N LEU A 46 -5.69 26.26 14.52
CA LEU A 46 -5.62 27.56 15.21
C LEU A 46 -5.46 28.73 14.22
N GLY A 47 -5.24 28.46 12.94
CA GLY A 47 -4.98 29.47 11.91
C GLY A 47 -3.63 30.19 12.06
N GLN A 48 -2.68 29.64 12.82
CA GLN A 48 -1.42 30.32 13.17
C GLN A 48 -0.28 29.93 12.23
N ARG A 49 -0.38 28.76 11.61
CA ARG A 49 0.68 28.21 10.76
C ARG A 49 0.09 27.49 9.56
N ASN A 50 0.84 27.56 8.47
CA ASN A 50 0.57 26.81 7.26
C ASN A 50 1.40 25.51 7.29
N ILE A 51 0.72 24.38 7.21
CA ILE A 51 1.30 23.04 7.20
C ILE A 51 1.34 22.56 5.75
N SER A 52 2.56 22.41 5.21
CA SER A 52 2.73 21.73 3.92
C SER A 52 2.62 20.22 4.10
N LEU A 53 1.79 19.58 3.29
CA LEU A 53 1.64 18.12 3.32
C LEU A 53 2.88 17.38 2.81
N SER A 54 3.79 18.07 2.12
CA SER A 54 5.09 17.52 1.71
C SER A 54 5.93 16.97 2.87
N ALA A 55 5.72 17.47 4.08
CA ALA A 55 6.37 16.98 5.30
C ALA A 55 6.05 15.50 5.62
N TYR A 56 4.97 14.96 5.04
CA TYR A 56 4.53 13.58 5.24
C TYR A 56 4.92 12.63 4.10
N LYS A 57 5.81 13.04 3.18
CA LYS A 57 6.33 12.14 2.13
C LYS A 57 6.92 10.86 2.72
N GLY A 58 6.54 9.73 2.14
CA GLY A 58 6.98 8.39 2.60
C GLY A 58 6.27 7.89 3.85
N LYS A 59 5.25 8.60 4.35
CA LYS A 59 4.40 8.16 5.45
C LYS A 59 3.01 7.84 4.93
N VAL A 60 2.32 6.92 5.61
CA VAL A 60 0.88 6.71 5.40
C VAL A 60 0.13 7.86 6.06
N VAL A 61 -0.75 8.52 5.31
CA VAL A 61 -1.53 9.68 5.76
C VAL A 61 -3.02 9.35 5.69
N ASN A 62 -3.75 9.64 6.77
CA ASN A 62 -5.21 9.53 6.81
C ASN A 62 -5.84 10.93 6.81
N ILE A 63 -6.68 11.21 5.82
CA ILE A 63 -7.38 12.50 5.66
C ILE A 63 -8.84 12.30 6.07
N MET A 64 -9.28 12.99 7.12
CA MET A 64 -10.65 12.88 7.63
C MET A 64 -11.33 14.24 7.61
N ASN A 65 -12.53 14.29 7.04
CA ASN A 65 -13.43 15.43 7.18
C ASN A 65 -14.21 15.28 8.49
N VAL A 66 -14.13 16.28 9.38
CA VAL A 66 -14.77 16.27 10.70
C VAL A 66 -15.63 17.53 10.88
N ALA A 67 -16.76 17.38 11.57
CA ALA A 67 -17.64 18.49 11.94
C ALA A 67 -18.15 18.27 13.37
N THR A 68 -18.31 19.35 14.13
CA THR A 68 -18.96 19.34 15.44
C THR A 68 -20.44 19.67 15.29
N TYR A 69 -21.26 19.13 16.20
CA TYR A 69 -22.71 19.38 16.26
C TYR A 69 -23.05 20.78 16.78
#